data_AF-A0A2T4PRZ0-F1
#
_entry.id   AF-A0A2T4PRZ0-F1
#
_cell.length_a   1.000
_cell.length_b   1.000
_cell.length_c   1.000
_cell.angle_alpha   90.00
_cell.angle_beta   90.00
_cell.angle_gamma   90.00
#
_symmetry.space_group_name_H-M   'P 1'
#
loop_
_entity.id
_entity.type
_entity.pdbx_description
1 polymer ?
#
loop_
_entity_poly.entity_id
_entity_poly.type
_entity_poly.pdbx_seq_one_letter_code
_entity_poly.pdbx_strand_id
1 'polypeptide(L)'
;MNQNLTQSEKILSSLCYFSVFFAPFLLPIIVWIVADKPVSTHAKSSLLYHVYPYILGVLSVLLLAYANGSFESHLNNGLMITLNIIAIFIALLAFYYVIYNLYAGIKVLLK
;
A
#
# COMPACT_ATOMS: atom_id res chain seq x y z
N MET A 1 15.46 5.35 14.76
CA MET A 1 15.50 6.49 15.70
C MET A 1 14.22 6.44 16.53
N ASN A 2 14.28 6.08 17.82
CA ASN A 2 13.14 6.20 18.74
C ASN A 2 13.03 7.68 19.13
N GLN A 3 12.13 8.42 18.49
CA GLN A 3 11.72 9.72 19.00
C GLN A 3 10.38 9.56 19.71
N ASN A 4 10.26 10.14 20.91
CA ASN A 4 9.01 10.12 21.67
C ASN A 4 8.08 11.17 21.06
N LEU A 5 7.12 10.71 20.26
CA LEU A 5 6.06 11.55 19.69
C LEU A 5 5.19 12.11 20.83
N THR A 6 4.79 13.38 20.71
CA THR A 6 3.67 13.93 21.48
C THR A 6 2.37 13.24 21.08
N GLN A 7 1.33 13.35 21.90
CA GLN A 7 0.03 12.71 21.61
C GLN A 7 -0.56 13.19 20.27
N SER A 8 -0.48 14.49 19.98
CA SER A 8 -0.94 15.07 18.71
C SER A 8 -0.17 14.52 17.51
N GLU A 9 1.15 14.38 17.64
CA GLU A 9 1.99 13.81 16.59
C GLU A 9 1.71 12.31 16.36
N LYS A 10 1.42 11.54 17.41
CA LYS A 10 1.01 10.13 17.30
C LYS A 10 -0.30 10.01 16.53
N ILE A 11 -1.30 10.80 16.91
CA ILE A 11 -2.62 10.83 16.26
C ILE A 11 -2.46 11.20 14.79
N LEU A 12 -1.78 12.31 14.48
CA LEU A 12 -1.57 12.76 13.10
C LEU A 12 -0.78 11.75 12.26
N SER A 13 0.27 11.15 12.83
CA SER A 13 1.05 10.11 12.16
C SER A 13 0.21 8.86 11.89
N SER A 14 -0.56 8.39 12.87
CA SER A 14 -1.45 7.23 12.70
C SER A 14 -2.57 7.47 11.69
N LEU A 15 -3.10 8.70 11.64
CA LEU A 15 -4.11 9.11 10.66
C LEU A 15 -3.58 9.05 9.23
N CYS A 16 -2.29 9.32 9.01
CA CYS A 16 -1.69 9.11 7.70
C CYS A 16 -1.83 7.64 7.26
N TYR A 17 -1.47 6.69 8.13
CA TYR A 17 -1.65 5.26 7.84
C TYR A 17 -3.14 4.88 7.66
N PHE A 18 -4.04 5.37 8.50
CA PHE A 18 -5.49 5.08 8.37
C PHE A 18 -6.16 5.79 7.20
N SER A 19 -5.47 6.70 6.52
CA SER A 19 -6.00 7.38 5.35
C SER A 19 -6.37 6.44 4.20
N VAL A 20 -5.95 5.16 4.24
CA VAL A 20 -6.37 4.14 3.26
C VAL A 20 -7.88 4.06 3.10
N PHE A 21 -8.64 4.38 4.16
CA PHE A 21 -10.10 4.30 4.15
C PHE A 21 -10.81 5.52 3.56
N PHE A 22 -10.15 6.67 3.41
CA PHE A 22 -10.83 7.91 3.01
C PHE A 22 -10.03 8.84 2.08
N ALA A 23 -8.70 8.90 2.23
CA ALA A 23 -7.85 9.79 1.44
C ALA A 23 -6.40 9.25 1.33
N PRO A 24 -6.20 8.05 0.75
CA PRO A 24 -4.95 7.27 0.83
C PRO A 24 -3.69 8.04 0.42
N PHE A 25 -3.81 8.95 -0.54
CA PHE A 25 -2.67 9.73 -1.03
C PHE A 25 -2.71 11.18 -0.56
N LEU A 26 -3.89 11.80 -0.56
CA LEU A 26 -4.03 13.22 -0.31
C LEU A 26 -3.57 13.59 1.10
N LEU A 27 -4.07 12.89 2.13
CA LEU A 27 -3.72 13.22 3.51
C LEU A 27 -2.22 13.00 3.77
N PRO A 28 -1.62 11.83 3.46
CA PRO A 28 -0.22 11.62 3.78
C PRO A 28 0.73 12.49 2.92
N ILE A 29 0.36 12.91 1.69
CA ILE A 29 1.14 13.89 0.92
C ILE A 29 1.15 15.24 1.62
N ILE A 30 -0.02 15.76 2.01
CA ILE A 30 -0.12 17.06 2.67
C ILE A 30 0.69 17.04 3.97
N VAL A 31 0.53 16.02 4.80
CA VAL A 31 1.24 15.90 6.08
C VAL A 31 2.75 15.72 5.86
N TRP A 32 3.16 14.98 4.82
CA TRP A 32 4.59 14.83 4.52
C TRP A 32 5.26 16.16 4.16
N ILE A 33 4.55 17.05 3.45
CA ILE A 33 5.07 18.36 3.04
C ILE A 33 5.03 19.37 4.19
N VAL A 34 3.95 19.39 4.98
CA VAL A 34 3.65 20.47 5.94
C VAL A 34 4.20 20.19 7.33
N ALA A 35 4.25 18.92 7.77
CA ALA A 35 4.66 18.60 9.13
C ALA A 35 6.19 18.48 9.28
N ASP A 36 6.69 18.76 10.47
CA ASP A 36 8.08 18.51 10.81
C ASP A 36 8.34 17.03 11.11
N LYS A 37 9.62 16.68 11.21
CA LYS A 37 10.02 15.38 11.76
C LYS A 37 9.66 15.34 13.25
N PRO A 38 9.19 14.19 13.76
CA PRO A 38 9.16 12.87 13.11
C PRO A 38 7.91 12.56 12.28
N VAL A 39 6.84 13.37 12.37
CA VAL A 39 5.54 13.10 11.71
C VAL A 39 5.66 12.97 10.19
N SER A 40 6.41 13.86 9.54
CA SER A 40 6.62 13.79 8.09
C SER A 40 7.30 12.49 7.63
N THR A 41 8.09 11.85 8.51
CA THR A 41 8.70 10.55 8.20
C THR A 41 7.64 9.45 8.16
N HIS A 42 6.69 9.46 9.11
CA HIS A 42 5.56 8.53 9.12
C HIS A 42 4.61 8.75 7.94
N ALA A 43 4.33 10.01 7.60
CA ALA A 43 3.51 10.35 6.45
C ALA A 43 4.12 9.84 5.14
N LYS A 44 5.44 10.03 4.95
CA LYS A 44 6.18 9.46 3.80
C LYS A 44 6.11 7.94 3.77
N SER A 45 6.32 7.27 4.91
CA SER A 45 6.26 5.80 4.97
C SER A 45 4.86 5.27 4.68
N SER A 46 3.82 5.91 5.22
CA SER A 46 2.43 5.61 4.92
C SER A 46 2.14 5.73 3.42
N LEU A 47 2.61 6.79 2.75
CA LEU A 47 2.47 6.92 1.29
C LEU A 47 3.01 5.72 0.52
N LEU A 48 4.21 5.23 0.88
CA LEU A 48 4.80 4.08 0.21
C LEU A 48 3.91 2.85 0.35
N TYR A 49 3.38 2.59 1.55
CA TYR A 49 2.46 1.48 1.78
C TYR A 49 1.09 1.66 1.12
N HIS A 50 0.66 2.89 0.82
CA HIS A 50 -0.49 3.11 -0.05
C HIS A 50 -0.15 2.82 -1.50
N VAL A 51 1.01 3.27 -2.02
CA VAL A 51 1.41 3.10 -3.42
C VAL A 51 1.60 1.63 -3.80
N TYR A 52 2.24 0.82 -2.94
CA TYR A 52 2.52 -0.60 -3.23
C TYR A 52 1.27 -1.41 -3.64
N PRO A 53 0.16 -1.40 -2.87
CA PRO A 53 -1.08 -2.06 -3.24
C PRO A 53 -1.61 -1.68 -4.63
N TYR A 54 -1.53 -0.41 -5.04
CA TYR A 54 -2.01 0.00 -6.37
C TYR A 54 -1.08 -0.49 -7.49
N ILE A 55 0.23 -0.37 -7.32
CA ILE A 55 1.19 -0.88 -8.33
C ILE A 55 1.04 -2.39 -8.49
N LEU A 56 1.03 -3.12 -7.37
CA LEU A 56 0.89 -4.57 -7.36
C LEU A 56 -0.50 -5.01 -7.87
N GLY A 57 -1.56 -4.29 -7.49
CA GLY A 57 -2.92 -4.54 -7.96
C GLY A 57 -3.04 -4.36 -9.47
N VAL A 58 -2.53 -3.27 -10.03
CA VAL A 58 -2.50 -3.04 -11.49
C VAL A 58 -1.69 -4.13 -12.19
N LEU A 59 -0.51 -4.49 -11.67
CA LEU A 59 0.30 -5.56 -12.24
C LEU A 59 -0.43 -6.91 -12.24
N SER A 60 -1.10 -7.24 -11.13
CA SER A 60 -1.91 -8.46 -11.02
C SER A 60 -3.03 -8.48 -12.05
N VAL A 61 -3.79 -7.38 -12.20
CA VAL A 61 -4.87 -7.26 -13.19
C VAL A 61 -4.33 -7.38 -14.62
N LEU A 62 -3.21 -6.74 -14.94
CA LEU A 62 -2.59 -6.86 -16.26
C LEU A 62 -2.14 -8.28 -16.57
N LEU A 63 -1.57 -8.99 -15.59
CA LEU A 63 -1.19 -10.40 -15.74
C LEU A 63 -2.41 -11.29 -15.94
N LEU A 64 -3.51 -11.06 -15.21
CA LEU A 64 -4.76 -11.80 -15.40
C LEU A 64 -5.36 -11.52 -16.78
N ALA A 65 -5.43 -10.26 -17.19
CA ALA A 65 -5.93 -9.87 -18.51
C ALA A 65 -5.09 -10.51 -19.63
N TYR A 66 -3.77 -10.49 -19.50
CA TYR A 66 -2.86 -11.14 -20.45
C TYR A 66 -2.98 -12.67 -20.45
N ALA A 67 -3.09 -13.29 -19.28
CA ALA A 67 -3.23 -14.74 -19.19
C ALA A 67 -4.55 -15.25 -19.81
N ASN A 68 -5.62 -14.46 -19.70
CA ASN A 68 -6.97 -14.83 -20.14
C ASN A 68 -7.38 -14.22 -21.49
N GLY A 69 -6.40 -13.84 -22.33
CA GLY A 69 -6.65 -13.51 -23.73
C GLY A 69 -7.19 -12.10 -24.01
N SER A 70 -7.19 -11.19 -23.03
CA SER A 70 -7.69 -9.81 -23.23
C SER A 70 -6.83 -8.96 -24.17
N PHE A 71 -5.64 -9.44 -24.56
CA PHE A 71 -4.68 -8.76 -25.45
C PHE A 71 -4.32 -9.59 -26.69
N GLU A 72 -5.27 -10.38 -27.21
CA GLU A 72 -5.04 -11.28 -28.36
C GLU A 72 -3.88 -12.28 -28.14
N SER A 73 -3.64 -12.64 -26.87
CA SER A 73 -2.59 -13.56 -26.48
C SER A 73 -3.02 -15.01 -26.67
N HIS A 74 -2.26 -15.77 -27.45
CA HIS A 74 -2.44 -17.22 -27.61
C HIS A 74 -1.44 -17.97 -26.73
N LEU A 75 -1.79 -18.16 -25.46
CA LEU A 75 -0.98 -18.93 -24.51
C LEU A 75 -1.43 -20.39 -24.47
N ASN A 76 -0.50 -21.31 -24.25
CA ASN A 76 -0.88 -22.68 -23.91
C ASN A 76 -1.49 -22.75 -22.49
N ASN A 77 -2.26 -23.80 -22.21
CA ASN A 77 -2.96 -23.94 -20.94
C ASN A 77 -2.01 -23.94 -19.73
N GLY A 78 -0.82 -24.52 -19.85
CA GLY A 78 0.16 -24.58 -18.76
C GLY A 78 0.62 -23.18 -18.34
N LEU A 79 1.04 -22.37 -19.31
CA LEU A 79 1.51 -21.00 -19.08
C LEU A 79 0.40 -20.09 -18.57
N MET A 80 -0.83 -20.25 -19.10
CA MET A 80 -2.01 -19.54 -18.60
C MET A 80 -2.22 -19.81 -17.10
N ILE A 81 -2.22 -21.08 -16.68
CA ILE A 81 -2.40 -21.45 -15.27
C ILE A 81 -1.28 -20.86 -14.41
N THR A 82 -0.02 -20.96 -14.84
CA THR A 82 1.12 -20.39 -14.10
C THR A 82 0.98 -18.87 -13.91
N LEU A 83 0.63 -18.13 -14.95
CA LEU A 83 0.45 -16.68 -14.86
C LEU A 83 -0.71 -16.27 -13.95
N ASN A 84 -1.82 -17.02 -13.98
CA ASN A 84 -2.94 -16.78 -13.07
C ASN A 84 -2.52 -17.00 -11.60
N ILE A 85 -1.77 -18.07 -11.31
CA ILE A 85 -1.24 -18.33 -9.96
C ILE A 85 -0.34 -17.18 -9.50
N ILE A 86 0.58 -16.73 -10.35
CA ILE A 86 1.47 -15.60 -10.04
C ILE A 86 0.66 -14.33 -9.77
N ALA A 87 -0.34 -14.03 -10.59
CA ALA A 87 -1.17 -12.85 -10.42
C ALA A 87 -1.95 -12.88 -9.10
N ILE A 88 -2.46 -14.04 -8.68
CA ILE A 88 -3.13 -14.22 -7.39
C ILE A 88 -2.15 -13.96 -6.24
N PHE A 89 -0.93 -14.50 -6.30
CA PHE A 89 0.08 -14.22 -5.27
C PHE A 89 0.43 -12.74 -5.17
N ILE A 90 0.54 -12.04 -6.31
CA ILE A 90 0.77 -10.58 -6.33
C ILE A 90 -0.42 -9.83 -5.70
N ALA A 91 -1.65 -10.24 -5.98
CA ALA A 91 -2.84 -9.64 -5.37
C ALA A 91 -2.86 -9.84 -3.85
N LEU A 92 -2.50 -11.02 -3.35
CA LEU A 92 -2.38 -11.29 -1.93
C LEU A 92 -1.28 -10.44 -1.28
N LEU A 93 -0.15 -10.23 -1.98
CA LEU A 93 0.92 -9.34 -1.52
C LEU A 93 0.46 -7.88 -1.48
N ALA A 94 -0.31 -7.42 -2.47
CA ALA A 94 -0.93 -6.10 -2.47
C ALA A 94 -1.82 -5.91 -1.24
N PHE A 95 -2.67 -6.91 -0.93
CA PHE A 95 -3.52 -6.90 0.24
C PHE A 95 -2.71 -6.91 1.55
N TYR A 96 -1.64 -7.69 1.62
CA TYR A 96 -0.71 -7.69 2.76
C TYR A 96 -0.19 -6.27 3.08
N TYR A 97 0.19 -5.48 2.07
CA TYR A 97 0.67 -4.12 2.30
C TYR A 97 -0.42 -3.18 2.86
N VAL A 98 -1.69 -3.36 2.47
CA VAL A 98 -2.81 -2.63 3.09
C VAL A 98 -2.91 -2.95 4.57
N ILE A 99 -2.84 -4.23 4.94
CA ILE A 99 -2.89 -4.66 6.35
C ILE A 99 -1.66 -4.18 7.12
N TYR A 100 -0.47 -4.26 6.52
CA TYR A 100 0.77 -3.76 7.13
C TYR A 100 0.69 -2.26 7.41
N ASN A 101 0.11 -1.48 6.48
CA ASN A 101 -0.11 -0.06 6.66
C ASN A 101 -0.99 0.22 7.90
N LEU A 102 -2.08 -0.52 8.06
CA LEU A 102 -2.96 -0.42 9.25
C LEU A 102 -2.23 -0.80 10.54
N TYR A 103 -1.48 -1.90 10.51
CA TYR A 103 -0.65 -2.32 11.64
C TYR A 103 0.36 -1.24 12.05
N ALA A 104 1.03 -0.61 11.07
CA ALA A 104 1.97 0.48 11.34
C ALA A 104 1.26 1.70 11.97
N GLY A 105 0.06 2.03 11.50
CA GLY A 105 -0.78 3.07 12.10
C GLY A 105 -1.11 2.80 13.57
N ILE A 106 -1.58 1.60 13.90
CA ILE A 106 -1.88 1.18 15.28
C ILE A 106 -0.61 1.22 16.13
N LYS A 107 0.50 0.72 15.61
CA LYS A 107 1.79 0.70 16.31
C LYS A 107 2.29 2.11 16.66
N VAL A 108 2.12 3.07 15.76
CA VAL A 108 2.49 4.47 16.00
C VAL A 108 1.56 5.13 17.01
N LEU A 109 0.27 4.79 16.99
CA LEU A 109 -0.71 5.35 17.93
C LEU A 109 -0.47 4.87 19.37
N LEU A 110 -0.11 3.59 19.56
CA LEU A 110 0.03 2.98 20.88
C LEU A 110 1.40 3.19 21.54
N LYS A 111 2.42 3.54 20.76
CA LYS A 111 3.80 3.69 21.25
C LYS A 111 4.06 5.13 21.64
#